data_AF-A0A8S0SM61-F1
#
_entry.id   AF-A0A8S0SM61-F1
#
_cell.length_a   1.000
_cell.length_b   1.000
_cell.length_c   1.000
_cell.angle_alpha   90.00
_cell.angle_beta   90.00
_cell.angle_gamma   90.00
#
_symmetry.space_group_name_H-M   'P 1'
#
loop_
_entity.id
_entity.type
_entity.pdbx_description
1 polymer ?
#
loop_
_entity_poly.entity_id
_entity_poly.type
_entity_poly.pdbx_seq_one_letter_code
_entity_poly.pdbx_strand_id
1 'polypeptide(L)'
;MAVIDEIFVEIPILIQLPKTIKETSVRLSDAVANLVFQFVDQSYIPAQSNFALVEEIDEAICVSNVGGSIPDDFPEGVYIRNGRHFFRC
;
A
#
# COMPACT_ATOMS: atom_id res chain seq x y z
N MET A 1 9.90 -4.38 51.87
CA MET A 1 10.49 -5.07 50.71
C MET A 1 9.43 -5.69 49.81
N ALA A 2 8.47 -6.48 50.32
CA ALA A 2 7.42 -7.11 49.50
C ALA A 2 6.54 -6.14 48.64
N VAL A 3 6.24 -4.94 49.14
CA VAL A 3 5.39 -3.97 48.42
C VAL A 3 6.06 -3.40 47.16
N ILE A 4 7.40 -3.32 47.14
CA ILE A 4 8.13 -2.75 46.00
C ILE A 4 8.22 -3.77 44.86
N ASP A 5 8.34 -5.06 45.20
CA ASP A 5 8.37 -6.16 44.23
C ASP A 5 7.02 -6.36 43.52
N GLU A 6 5.87 -6.20 44.20
CA GLU A 6 4.54 -6.26 43.56
C GLU A 6 4.31 -5.10 42.57
N ILE A 7 4.71 -3.87 42.94
CA ILE A 7 4.59 -2.69 42.07
C ILE A 7 5.43 -2.84 40.79
N PHE A 8 6.64 -3.41 40.90
CA PHE A 8 7.52 -3.67 39.76
C PHE A 8 7.01 -4.79 38.84
N VAL A 9 6.13 -5.67 39.32
CA VAL A 9 5.49 -6.72 38.50
C VAL A 9 4.20 -6.22 37.85
N GLU A 10 3.41 -5.40 38.53
CA GLU A 10 2.14 -4.86 38.01
C GLU A 10 2.34 -3.82 36.90
N ILE A 11 3.31 -2.92 37.02
CA ILE A 11 3.54 -1.84 36.04
C ILE A 11 3.91 -2.39 34.64
N PRO A 12 4.82 -3.36 34.48
CA PRO A 12 5.11 -3.97 33.18
C PRO A 12 3.89 -4.65 32.55
N ILE A 13 3.07 -5.34 33.35
CA ILE A 13 1.86 -6.04 32.88
C ILE A 13 0.83 -5.02 32.36
N LEU A 14 0.62 -3.92 33.09
CA LEU A 14 -0.31 -2.85 32.70
C LEU A 14 0.10 -2.13 31.41
N ILE A 15 1.40 -2.05 31.10
CA ILE A 15 1.90 -1.47 29.85
C ILE A 15 1.78 -2.46 28.68
N GLN A 16 1.95 -3.76 28.95
CA GLN A 16 1.87 -4.83 27.94
C GLN A 16 0.42 -5.11 27.53
N LEU A 17 -0.54 -4.96 28.45
CA LEU A 17 -1.95 -5.29 28.21
C LEU A 17 -2.59 -4.51 27.03
N PRO A 18 -2.48 -3.17 26.92
CA PRO A 18 -3.01 -2.42 25.78
C PRO A 18 -2.39 -2.85 24.44
N LYS A 19 -1.09 -3.16 24.43
CA LYS A 19 -0.39 -3.62 23.23
C LYS A 19 -0.91 -4.99 22.79
N THR A 20 -1.02 -5.94 23.72
CA THR A 20 -1.53 -7.29 23.45
C THR A 20 -2.98 -7.26 22.99
N ILE A 21 -3.83 -6.42 23.60
CA ILE A 21 -5.23 -6.24 23.17
C ILE A 21 -5.28 -5.71 21.74
N LYS A 22 -4.50 -4.67 21.42
CA LYS A 22 -4.44 -4.09 20.07
C LYS A 22 -3.97 -5.11 19.03
N GLU A 23 -2.91 -5.85 19.31
CA GLU A 23 -2.40 -6.89 18.41
C GLU A 23 -3.43 -7.99 18.21
N THR A 24 -4.12 -8.40 19.27
CA THR A 24 -5.17 -9.42 19.22
C THR A 24 -6.38 -8.94 18.43
N SER A 25 -6.80 -7.68 18.60
CA SER A 25 -7.91 -7.11 17.84
C SER A 25 -7.59 -7.03 16.35
N VAL A 26 -6.36 -6.63 15.98
CA VAL A 26 -5.91 -6.61 14.58
C VAL A 26 -5.95 -8.02 13.98
N ARG A 27 -5.43 -9.02 14.70
CA ARG A 27 -5.44 -10.42 14.23
C ARG A 27 -6.85 -10.98 14.10
N LEU A 28 -7.75 -10.63 15.01
CA LEU A 28 -9.16 -11.04 14.91
C LEU A 28 -9.84 -10.41 13.70
N SER A 29 -9.63 -9.10 13.47
CA SER A 29 -10.17 -8.41 12.29
C SER A 29 -9.66 -9.02 10.99
N ASP A 30 -8.36 -9.33 10.92
CA ASP A 30 -7.76 -9.99 9.78
C ASP A 30 -8.36 -11.39 9.55
N ALA A 31 -8.51 -12.19 10.61
CA ALA A 31 -9.14 -13.51 10.53
C ALA A 31 -10.61 -13.44 10.05
N VAL A 32 -11.38 -12.45 10.53
CA VAL A 32 -12.75 -12.22 10.07
C VAL A 32 -12.76 -11.78 8.60
N ALA A 33 -11.87 -10.88 8.20
CA ALA A 33 -11.78 -10.42 6.82
C ALA A 33 -11.47 -11.60 5.88
N ASN A 34 -10.50 -12.44 6.24
CA ASN A 34 -10.13 -13.63 5.47
C ASN A 34 -11.22 -14.73 5.46
N LEU A 35 -12.09 -14.78 6.47
CA LEU A 35 -13.21 -15.72 6.52
C LEU A 35 -14.42 -15.25 5.70
N VAL A 36 -14.75 -13.96 5.80
CA VAL A 36 -15.98 -13.39 5.22
C VAL A 36 -15.77 -12.98 3.77
N PHE A 37 -14.56 -12.52 3.41
CA PHE A 37 -14.24 -12.05 2.07
C PHE A 37 -13.30 -13.02 1.36
N GLN A 38 -13.68 -13.37 0.14
CA GLN A 38 -12.79 -14.03 -0.81
C GLN A 38 -12.30 -12.97 -1.79
N PHE A 39 -11.04 -12.55 -1.64
CA PHE A 39 -10.39 -11.67 -2.60
C PHE A 39 -10.03 -12.51 -3.84
N VAL A 40 -10.66 -12.18 -4.97
CA VAL A 40 -10.42 -12.85 -6.25
C VAL A 40 -9.89 -11.80 -7.22
N ASP A 41 -8.82 -12.13 -7.94
CA ASP A 41 -8.31 -11.30 -9.02
C ASP A 41 -9.40 -11.14 -10.08
N GLN A 42 -9.90 -9.91 -10.24
CA GLN A 42 -10.83 -9.61 -11.33
C GLN A 42 -10.06 -9.61 -12.64
N SER A 43 -10.45 -10.48 -13.58
CA SER A 43 -9.93 -10.43 -14.94
C SER A 43 -10.32 -9.10 -15.58
N TYR A 44 -9.35 -8.25 -15.90
CA TYR A 44 -9.62 -6.99 -16.57
C TYR A 44 -10.27 -7.27 -17.93
N ILE A 45 -11.49 -6.76 -18.11
CA ILE A 45 -12.09 -6.65 -19.45
C ILE A 45 -11.16 -5.71 -20.25
N PRO A 46 -10.97 -5.87 -21.58
CA PRO A 46 -10.03 -5.04 -22.34
C PRO A 46 -10.19 -3.52 -22.16
N ALA A 47 -11.40 -3.04 -21.86
CA ALA A 47 -11.68 -1.64 -21.57
C ALA A 47 -11.14 -1.15 -20.20
N GLN A 48 -10.77 -2.06 -19.31
CA GLN A 48 -10.29 -1.79 -17.96
C GLN A 48 -8.80 -2.09 -17.76
N SER A 49 -8.08 -2.51 -18.81
CA SER A 49 -6.65 -2.83 -18.72
C SER A 49 -5.80 -1.64 -18.24
N ASN A 50 -6.22 -0.41 -18.57
CA ASN A 50 -5.56 0.82 -18.12
C ASN A 50 -5.69 1.09 -16.62
N PHE A 51 -6.54 0.34 -15.89
CA PHE A 51 -6.63 0.38 -14.43
C PHE A 51 -5.82 -0.71 -13.74
N ALA A 52 -5.11 -1.54 -14.52
CA ALA A 52 -4.18 -2.51 -13.97
C ALA A 52 -3.05 -1.80 -13.22
N LEU A 53 -2.53 -2.49 -12.21
CA LEU A 53 -1.33 -2.02 -11.51
C LEU A 53 -0.15 -2.02 -12.48
N VAL A 54 0.66 -0.97 -12.39
CA VAL A 54 1.89 -0.83 -13.16
C VAL A 54 3.02 -0.71 -12.15
N GLU A 55 4.18 -1.31 -12.43
CA GLU A 55 5.36 -1.15 -11.58
C GLU A 55 5.98 0.24 -11.80
N GLU A 56 6.60 0.77 -10.76
CA GLU A 56 7.34 2.04 -10.88
C GLU A 56 8.54 1.84 -11.81
N ILE A 57 8.81 2.86 -12.62
CA ILE A 57 9.98 2.89 -13.50
C ILE A 57 10.99 3.82 -12.85
N ASP A 58 12.03 3.23 -12.26
CA ASP A 58 13.04 3.97 -11.50
C ASP A 58 13.95 4.86 -12.37
N GLU A 59 13.96 4.62 -13.69
CA GLU A 59 14.86 5.29 -14.64
C GLU A 59 14.12 5.87 -15.85
N ALA A 60 14.67 6.94 -16.43
CA ALA A 60 14.11 7.54 -17.63
C ALA A 60 14.26 6.61 -18.85
N ILE A 61 13.15 6.33 -19.53
CA ILE A 61 13.14 5.53 -20.76
C ILE A 61 13.16 6.46 -21.97
N CYS A 62 14.11 6.25 -22.88
CA CYS A 62 14.16 6.94 -24.16
C CYS A 62 13.08 6.37 -25.11
N VAL A 63 12.10 7.19 -25.46
CA VAL A 63 11.09 6.84 -26.47
C VAL A 63 11.58 7.26 -27.84
N SER A 64 12.17 6.32 -28.60
CA SER A 64 12.77 6.58 -29.91
C SER A 64 11.81 6.32 -31.09
N ASN A 65 10.77 5.51 -30.90
CA ASN A 65 9.81 5.17 -31.95
C ASN A 65 8.65 6.18 -31.99
N VAL A 66 8.95 7.40 -32.43
CA VAL A 66 7.96 8.47 -32.59
C VAL A 66 7.41 8.46 -34.00
N GLY A 67 6.08 8.41 -34.13
CA GLY A 67 5.42 8.62 -35.43
C GLY A 67 5.43 10.10 -35.81
N GLY A 68 6.02 10.45 -36.96
CA GLY A 68 6.15 11.84 -37.40
C GLY A 68 7.40 12.54 -36.86
N SER A 69 7.37 13.87 -36.78
CA SER A 69 8.47 14.70 -36.22
C SER A 69 7.94 15.64 -35.14
N ILE A 70 8.73 15.84 -34.09
CA ILE A 70 8.45 16.87 -33.07
C ILE A 70 8.80 18.23 -33.70
N PRO A 71 7.91 19.24 -33.68
CA PRO A 71 8.19 20.55 -34.24
C PRO A 71 9.40 21.23 -33.57
N ASP A 72 10.21 21.95 -34.36
CA ASP A 72 11.40 22.66 -33.87
C ASP A 72 11.07 23.77 -32.86
N ASP A 73 9.84 24.29 -32.90
CA ASP A 73 9.32 25.33 -31.99
C ASP A 73 8.60 24.75 -30.76
N PHE A 74 8.58 23.42 -30.61
CA PHE A 74 7.99 22.78 -29.44
C PHE A 74 8.82 23.07 -28.19
N PRO A 75 8.20 23.52 -27.09
CA PRO A 75 8.93 23.92 -25.90
C PRO A 75 9.59 22.73 -25.22
N GLU A 76 10.87 22.89 -24.85
CA GLU A 76 11.54 21.96 -23.96
C GLU A 76 10.91 22.03 -22.56
N GLY A 77 10.57 20.87 -22.00
CA GLY A 77 9.96 20.81 -20.68
C GLY A 77 9.57 19.39 -20.26
N VAL A 78 9.01 19.28 -19.05
CA VAL A 78 8.54 18.01 -18.47
C VAL A 78 7.03 18.02 -18.40
N TYR A 79 6.40 16.99 -18.98
CA TYR A 79 4.97 16.79 -18.89
C TYR A 79 4.64 15.92 -17.67
N ILE A 80 3.97 16.50 -16.67
CA ILE A 80 3.61 15.82 -15.42
C ILE A 80 2.12 15.44 -15.44
N ARG A 81 1.82 14.16 -15.20
CA ARG A 81 0.47 13.63 -15.03
C ARG A 81 0.41 12.76 -13.78
N ASN A 82 -0.50 13.07 -12.88
CA ASN A 82 -0.74 12.28 -11.67
C ASN A 82 -1.97 11.38 -11.83
N GLY A 83 -1.98 10.24 -11.16
CA GLY A 83 -3.08 9.28 -11.14
C GLY A 83 -3.05 8.43 -9.88
N ARG A 84 -4.14 7.67 -9.63
CA ARG A 84 -4.13 6.69 -8.55
C ARG A 84 -3.31 5.48 -8.98
N HIS A 85 -2.20 5.27 -8.29
CA HIS A 85 -1.35 4.10 -8.41
C HIS A 85 -1.38 3.36 -7.07
N PHE A 86 -2.53 2.79 -6.69
CA PHE A 86 -2.61 1.74 -5.67
C PHE A 86 -4.05 1.23 -5.56
N PHE A 87 -4.28 0.01 -6.04
CA PHE A 87 -5.43 -0.81 -5.64
C PHE A 87 -4.89 -2.20 -5.33
N ARG A 88 -4.19 -2.31 -4.19
CA ARG A 88 -3.98 -3.61 -3.57
C ARG A 88 -5.16 -3.81 -2.62
N CYS A 89 -6.23 -4.45 -3.11
CA CYS A 89 -7.27 -5.04 -2.29
C CYS A 89 -6.97 -6.53 -2.19
#